data_AF-A0A924GTC9-F1
#
_entry.id   AF-A0A924GTC9-F1
#
_cell.length_a   1.000
_cell.length_b   1.000
_cell.length_c   1.000
_cell.angle_alpha   90.00
_cell.angle_beta   90.00
_cell.angle_gamma   90.00
#
_symmetry.space_group_name_H-M   'P 1'
#
loop_
_entity.id
_entity.type
_entity.pdbx_description
1 polymer ?
#
loop_
_entity_poly.entity_id
_entity_poly.type
_entity_poly.pdbx_seq_one_letter_code
_entity_poly.pdbx_strand_id
1 'polypeptide(L)' 'MSDYALPFVALGVLILFCAWREYASDNRRDAGLIAACGAGSVLAGTAVWLV' A
#
# COMPACT_ATOMS: atom_id res chain seq x y z
N MET A 1 -19.68 -5.01 6.00
CA MET A 1 -18.60 -4.08 5.63
C MET A 1 -17.89 -3.69 6.91
N SER A 2 -16.66 -4.17 7.11
CA SER A 2 -15.88 -3.88 8.31
C SER A 2 -15.35 -2.45 8.27
N ASP A 3 -15.53 -1.67 9.35
CA ASP A 3 -15.11 -0.26 9.45
C ASP A 3 -13.59 -0.07 9.22
N TYR A 4 -12.82 -1.15 9.34
CA TYR A 4 -11.37 -1.16 9.15
C TYR A 4 -10.93 -1.26 7.68
N ALA A 5 -11.82 -1.61 6.74
CA ALA A 5 -11.44 -1.77 5.34
C ALA A 5 -10.95 -0.44 4.70
N LEU A 6 -11.65 0.66 4.98
CA LEU A 6 -11.31 2.00 4.49
C LEU A 6 -9.92 2.49 4.96
N PRO A 7 -9.58 2.44 6.27
CA PRO A 7 -8.27 2.86 6.72
C PRO A 7 -7.13 1.99 6.17
N PHE A 8 -7.33 0.68 6.00
CA PHE A 8 -6.32 -0.19 5.37
C PHE A 8 -6.08 0.16 3.89
N VAL A 9 -7.14 0.44 3.13
CA VAL A 9 -7.01 0.88 1.73
C VAL A 9 -6.32 2.25 1.66
N ALA A 10 -6.70 3.20 2.51
CA ALA A 10 -6.08 4.52 2.56
C ALA A 10 -4.57 4.45 2.89
N LEU A 11 -4.19 3.59 3.84
CA LEU A 11 -2.79 3.32 4.17
C LEU A 11 -2.03 2.74 2.97
N GLY A 12 -2.62 1.76 2.28
CA GLY A 12 -2.03 1.15 1.09
C GLY A 12 -1.77 2.16 -0.03
N VAL A 13 -2.72 3.07 -0.28
CA VAL A 13 -2.57 4.13 -1.28
C VAL A 13 -1.42 5.10 -0.91
N LEU A 14 -1.33 5.50 0.36
CA LEU A 14 -0.23 6.36 0.85
C LEU A 14 1.14 5.70 0.67
N ILE A 15 1.25 4.40 0.98
CA ILE A 15 2.50 3.67 0.83
C ILE A 15 2.88 3.54 -0.65
N LEU A 16 1.92 3.24 -1.54
CA LEU A 16 2.17 3.21 -2.99
C LEU A 16 2.58 4.57 -3.55
N PHE A 17 2.03 5.67 -3.02
CA PHE A 17 2.46 7.02 -3.37
C PHE A 17 3.92 7.29 -2.97
N CYS A 18 4.33 6.86 -1.77
CA CYS A 18 5.73 6.93 -1.35
C CYS A 18 6.64 6.08 -2.25
N ALA A 19 6.21 4.88 -2.64
CA ALA A 19 6.96 4.03 -3.56
C ALA A 19 7.16 4.72 -4.93
N TRP A 20 6.11 5.36 -5.46
CA TRP A 20 6.19 6.12 -6.69
C TRP A 20 7.15 7.30 -6.58
N ARG A 21 7.15 8.03 -5.46
CA ARG A 21 8.08 9.15 -5.22
C ARG A 21 9.54 8.68 -5.21
N GLU A 22 9.84 7.56 -4.55
CA GLU A 22 11.18 6.98 -4.53
C GLU A 22 11.59 6.47 -5.93
N TYR A 23 10.66 5.88 -6.67
CA TYR A 23 10.89 5.46 -8.05
C TYR A 23 11.22 6.65 -8.96
N ALA A 24 10.48 7.76 -8.82
CA ALA A 24 10.70 8.99 -9.56
C ALA A 24 12.05 9.67 -9.21
N SER A 25 12.57 9.40 -8.01
CA SER A 25 13.89 9.86 -7.54
C SER A 25 15.04 8.90 -7.94
N ASP A 26 14.76 7.93 -8.83
CA ASP A 26 15.65 6.87 -9.31
C ASP A 26 16.16 5.90 -8.23
N ASN A 27 15.52 5.90 -7.05
CA ASN A 27 15.79 4.97 -5.96
C ASN A 27 14.95 3.69 -6.10
N ARG A 28 15.21 2.92 -7.16
CA ARG A 28 14.36 1.77 -7.58
C ARG A 28 14.29 0.64 -6.56
N ARG A 29 15.34 0.47 -5.75
CA ARG A 29 15.41 -0.59 -4.74
C ARG A 29 14.42 -0.34 -3.61
N ASP A 30 14.43 0.87 -3.05
CA ASP A 30 13.53 1.22 -1.96
C ASP A 30 12.10 1.40 -2.49
N ALA A 31 11.94 1.94 -3.69
CA ALA A 31 10.65 1.98 -4.37
C ALA A 31 9.99 0.59 -4.45
N GLY A 32 10.76 -0.45 -4.79
CA GLY A 32 10.26 -1.83 -4.83
C GLY A 32 9.84 -2.37 -3.46
N LEU A 33 10.63 -2.11 -2.41
CA LEU A 33 10.31 -2.52 -1.04
C LEU A 33 9.05 -1.83 -0.52
N ILE A 34 8.93 -0.52 -0.77
CA ILE A 34 7.76 0.27 -0.35
C ILE A 34 6.53 -0.17 -1.15
N ALA A 35 6.67 -0.45 -2.45
CA ALA A 35 5.58 -0.96 -3.27
C ALA A 35 5.06 -2.33 -2.76
N ALA A 36 5.96 -3.22 -2.34
CA ALA A 36 5.59 -4.51 -1.75
C ALA A 36 4.81 -4.34 -0.44
N CYS A 37 5.23 -3.43 0.44
CA CYS A 37 4.48 -3.07 1.65
C CYS A 37 3.10 -2.46 1.32
N GLY A 38 3.03 -1.59 0.32
CA GLY A 38 1.78 -0.96 -0.12
C GLY A 38 0.79 -2.00 -0.67
N ALA A 39 1.27 -2.90 -1.53
CA ALA A 39 0.48 -4.01 -2.05
C ALA A 39 -0.02 -4.95 -0.94
N GLY A 40 0.85 -5.27 0.04
CA GLY A 40 0.47 -6.07 1.21
C GLY A 40 -0.64 -5.42 2.05
N SER A 41 -0.60 -4.10 2.21
CA SER A 41 -1.59 -3.33 2.95
C SER A 41 -2.96 -3.34 2.24
N VAL A 42 -2.97 -3.21 0.91
CA VAL A 42 -4.19 -3.31 0.10
C VAL A 42 -4.77 -4.73 0.17
N LEU A 43 -3.93 -5.76 0.04
CA LEU A 43 -4.36 -7.16 0.15
C LEU A 43 -4.97 -7.46 1.53
N ALA A 44 -4.33 -7.00 2.60
CA ALA A 44 -4.86 -7.13 3.96
C ALA A 44 -6.21 -6.42 4.11
N GLY A 45 -6.34 -5.18 3.60
CA GLY A 45 -7.60 -4.44 3.61
C GLY A 45 -8.72 -5.15 2.85
N THR A 46 -8.41 -5.71 1.67
CA THR A 46 -9.38 -6.51 0.90
C THR A 46 -9.76 -7.81 1.60
N ALA A 47 -8.82 -8.49 2.26
CA ALA A 47 -9.11 -9.70 3.02
C ALA A 47 -10.02 -9.41 4.23
N VAL A 48 -9.76 -8.32 4.96
CA VAL A 48 -10.62 -7.85 6.06
C VAL A 48 -12.01 -7.42 5.57
N TRP A 49 -12.12 -6.96 4.32
CA TRP A 49 -13.42 -6.60 3.74
C TRP A 49 -14.26 -7.81 3.32
N LEU A 50 -13.61 -8.91 2.92
CA LEU A 50 -14.25 -10.15 2.45
C LEU A 50 -14.66 -11.11 3.59
N VAL A 51 -14.12 -10.92 4.79
CA VAL A 51 -14.47 -11.67 6.02
C VAL A 51 -15.51 -10.89 6.83
#